data_AF-R9PTZ0-F1
#
_entry.id   AF-R9PTZ0-F1
#
_cell.length_a   1.000
_cell.length_b   1.000
_cell.length_c   1.000
_cell.angle_alpha   90.00
_cell.angle_beta   90.00
_cell.angle_gamma   90.00
#
_symmetry.space_group_name_H-M   'P 1'
#
loop_
_entity.id
_entity.type
_entity.pdbx_description
1 polymer ?
#
loop_
_entity_poly.entity_id
_entity_poly.type
_entity_poly.pdbx_seq_one_letter_code
_entity_poly.pdbx_strand_id
1 'polypeptide(L)'
;MQKVTLAKFYDKELSFSDYLNWFSTHPANTVDVLSVLRAQQPNHHGGTTQDWCPSVNSEDGFVSISYLDDKPVCCSLGQGQRYVYYKEDEQFITLLCGRWPRTEVVNVSKKGIRAVQSYRSAAGS
;
A
#
# COMPACT_ATOMS: atom_id res chain seq x y z
N MET A 1 4.35 -15.51 24.43
CA MET A 1 4.56 -14.65 23.24
C MET A 1 3.31 -14.70 22.39
N GLN A 2 2.70 -13.55 22.12
CA GLN A 2 1.48 -13.46 21.33
C GLN A 2 1.87 -13.64 19.85
N LYS A 3 1.51 -14.78 19.27
CA LYS A 3 1.61 -14.99 17.82
C LYS A 3 0.51 -14.15 17.17
N VAL A 4 0.83 -13.41 16.12
CA VAL A 4 -0.19 -12.74 15.33
C VAL A 4 -0.01 -13.12 13.88
N THR A 5 -1.14 -13.39 13.24
CA THR A 5 -1.20 -14.01 11.93
C THR A 5 -0.97 -12.97 10.84
N LEU A 6 0.31 -12.70 10.54
CA LEU A 6 0.72 -12.10 9.25
C LEU A 6 0.52 -13.07 8.07
N ALA A 7 -0.05 -14.25 8.32
CA ALA A 7 -0.25 -15.29 7.33
C ALA A 7 -1.13 -14.85 6.16
N LYS A 8 -1.94 -13.80 6.26
CA LYS A 8 -2.71 -13.33 5.10
C LYS A 8 -1.84 -12.82 3.95
N PHE A 9 -0.65 -12.27 4.23
CA PHE A 9 0.16 -11.65 3.19
C PHE A 9 1.08 -12.65 2.45
N TYR A 10 1.80 -13.52 3.16
CA TYR A 10 2.68 -14.54 2.55
C TYR A 10 2.36 -15.98 2.97
N ASP A 11 1.19 -16.24 3.57
CA ASP A 11 0.82 -17.56 4.13
C ASP A 11 1.80 -18.06 5.20
N LYS A 12 2.43 -17.12 5.95
CA LYS A 12 3.36 -17.41 7.04
C LYS A 12 2.89 -16.86 8.38
N GLU A 13 2.84 -17.71 9.41
CA GLU A 13 2.85 -17.24 10.80
C GLU A 13 4.26 -16.72 11.12
N LEU A 14 4.37 -15.42 11.43
CA LEU A 14 5.63 -14.78 11.81
C LEU A 14 5.55 -14.31 13.26
N SER A 15 6.58 -14.57 14.06
CA SER A 15 6.76 -13.86 15.33
C SER A 15 7.19 -12.41 15.08
N PHE A 16 7.20 -11.56 16.11
CA PHE A 16 7.70 -10.19 15.99
C PHE A 16 9.18 -10.13 15.54
N SER A 17 10.01 -11.05 16.04
CA SER A 17 11.40 -11.16 15.63
C SER A 17 11.52 -11.65 14.18
N ASP A 18 10.66 -12.59 13.77
CA ASP A 18 10.63 -13.06 12.38
C ASP A 18 10.15 -11.97 11.43
N TYR A 19 9.19 -11.15 11.84
CA TYR A 19 8.81 -9.92 11.14
C TYR A 19 10.08 -9.09 10.93
N LEU A 20 10.68 -8.53 11.97
CA LEU A 20 11.82 -7.60 11.84
C LEU A 20 12.97 -8.18 10.98
N ASN A 21 13.29 -9.46 11.15
CA ASN A 21 14.34 -10.13 10.37
C ASN A 21 13.93 -10.39 8.92
N TRP A 22 12.72 -10.84 8.66
CA TRP A 22 12.20 -11.03 7.30
C TRP A 22 12.21 -9.70 6.53
N PHE A 23 11.77 -8.61 7.18
CA PHE A 23 11.77 -7.25 6.62
C PHE A 23 13.18 -6.68 6.35
N SER A 24 14.21 -7.16 7.06
CA SER A 24 15.60 -6.74 6.82
C SER A 24 16.30 -7.54 5.71
N THR A 25 15.83 -8.74 5.38
CA THR A 25 16.57 -9.72 4.56
C THR A 25 16.02 -9.89 3.14
N HIS A 26 14.84 -9.36 2.83
CA HIS A 26 14.18 -9.52 1.52
C HIS A 26 13.86 -8.18 0.82
N PRO A 27 14.82 -7.25 0.66
CA PRO A 27 14.55 -5.94 0.07
C PRO A 27 14.08 -6.00 -1.39
N ALA A 28 14.39 -7.09 -2.11
CA ALA A 28 13.96 -7.31 -3.49
C ALA A 28 12.44 -7.42 -3.66
N ASN A 29 11.69 -7.69 -2.59
CA ASN A 29 10.23 -7.79 -2.60
C ASN A 29 9.56 -6.50 -2.13
N THR A 30 10.23 -5.36 -2.32
CA THR A 30 9.71 -4.05 -1.94
C THR A 30 9.47 -3.17 -3.16
N VAL A 31 8.50 -2.28 -3.05
CA VAL A 31 8.14 -1.31 -4.09
C VAL A 31 8.08 0.09 -3.50
N ASP A 32 8.44 1.11 -4.30
CA ASP A 32 8.23 2.50 -3.91
C ASP A 32 6.72 2.76 -3.82
N VAL A 33 6.27 3.13 -2.63
CA VAL A 33 4.87 3.36 -2.33
C VAL A 33 4.24 4.43 -3.23
N LEU A 34 4.98 5.49 -3.59
CA LEU A 34 4.46 6.56 -4.45
C LEU A 34 4.20 6.10 -5.88
N SER A 35 4.83 5.01 -6.31
CA SER A 35 4.62 4.47 -7.65
C SER A 35 3.30 3.70 -7.79
N VAL A 36 2.79 3.14 -6.68
CA VAL A 36 1.61 2.26 -6.67
C VAL A 36 0.41 2.88 -5.94
N LEU A 37 0.64 3.54 -4.81
CA LEU A 37 -0.38 3.94 -3.85
C LEU A 37 -0.54 5.45 -3.72
N ARG A 38 0.04 6.25 -4.62
CA ARG A 38 -0.19 7.70 -4.60
C ARG A 38 -1.68 8.00 -4.71
N ALA A 39 -2.21 8.74 -3.75
CA ALA A 39 -3.61 9.13 -3.74
C ALA A 39 -3.93 10.04 -4.94
N GLN A 40 -5.17 9.97 -5.39
CA GLN A 40 -5.73 10.85 -6.39
C GLN A 40 -6.29 12.06 -5.67
N GLN A 41 -5.88 13.27 -6.05
CA GLN A 41 -6.52 14.47 -5.50
C GLN A 41 -7.85 14.65 -6.21
N PRO A 42 -8.99 14.62 -5.51
CA PRO A 42 -10.29 14.89 -6.12
C PRO A 42 -10.37 16.33 -6.64
N ASN A 43 -11.20 16.54 -7.68
CA ASN A 43 -11.42 17.86 -8.27
C ASN A 43 -12.24 18.80 -7.36
N HIS A 44 -12.89 18.25 -6.34
CA HIS A 44 -13.52 18.99 -5.25
C HIS A 44 -12.51 19.17 -4.10
N HIS A 45 -12.49 20.35 -3.47
CA HIS A 45 -11.60 20.66 -2.35
C HIS A 45 -11.99 19.87 -1.09
N GLY A 46 -11.58 18.61 -1.02
CA GLY A 46 -11.91 17.65 0.04
C GLY A 46 -12.48 16.36 -0.52
N GLY A 47 -12.78 15.39 0.33
CA GLY A 47 -13.37 14.12 -0.11
C GLY A 47 -13.22 13.02 0.92
N THR A 48 -13.97 11.95 0.74
CA THR A 48 -13.84 10.71 1.51
C THR A 48 -12.57 9.97 1.10
N THR A 49 -12.06 9.05 1.93
CA THR A 49 -10.94 8.18 1.54
C THR A 49 -11.19 7.48 0.20
N GLN A 50 -12.44 7.10 -0.11
CA GLN A 50 -12.78 6.47 -1.38
C GLN A 50 -12.57 7.40 -2.58
N ASP A 51 -12.78 8.70 -2.41
CA ASP A 51 -12.52 9.70 -3.46
C ASP A 51 -11.02 9.83 -3.75
N TRP A 52 -10.20 9.71 -2.70
CA TRP A 52 -8.74 9.82 -2.82
C TRP A 52 -8.08 8.50 -3.25
N CYS A 53 -8.70 7.37 -2.90
CA CYS A 53 -8.14 6.02 -3.04
C CYS A 53 -9.11 5.06 -3.76
N PRO A 54 -9.66 5.42 -4.94
CA PRO A 54 -10.79 4.70 -5.53
C PRO A 54 -10.45 3.28 -6.01
N SER A 55 -9.16 2.98 -6.21
CA SER A 55 -8.67 1.68 -6.70
C SER A 55 -7.94 0.87 -5.63
N VAL A 56 -7.96 1.34 -4.38
CA VAL A 56 -7.26 0.71 -3.25
C VAL A 56 -8.29 0.17 -2.29
N ASN A 57 -8.18 -1.11 -1.95
CA ASN A 57 -9.03 -1.76 -0.96
C ASN A 57 -8.17 -2.29 0.18
N SER A 58 -8.59 -2.07 1.41
CA SER A 58 -7.93 -2.64 2.61
C SER A 58 -8.62 -3.94 3.02
N GLU A 59 -7.84 -4.94 3.46
CA GLU A 59 -8.42 -6.17 4.03
C GLU A 59 -9.23 -5.92 5.30
N ASP A 60 -8.91 -4.86 6.05
CA ASP A 60 -9.61 -4.47 7.27
C ASP A 60 -10.81 -3.54 6.99
N GLY A 61 -11.11 -3.29 5.71
CA GLY A 61 -12.26 -2.48 5.27
C GLY A 61 -12.05 -0.97 5.33
N PHE A 62 -10.92 -0.49 5.87
CA PHE A 62 -10.59 0.92 5.96
C PHE A 62 -9.21 1.18 5.34
N VAL A 63 -9.14 2.08 4.36
CA VAL A 63 -7.88 2.55 3.79
C VAL A 63 -7.38 3.75 4.60
N SER A 64 -6.14 3.70 5.06
CA SER A 64 -5.51 4.86 5.70
C SER A 64 -4.84 5.78 4.67
N ILE A 65 -4.79 7.08 4.96
CA ILE A 65 -4.00 8.03 4.16
C ILE A 65 -2.81 8.51 5.00
N SER A 66 -1.60 8.32 4.48
CA SER A 66 -0.36 8.88 5.04
C SER A 66 0.29 9.84 4.06
N TYR A 67 1.27 10.60 4.53
CA TYR A 67 2.03 11.54 3.70
C TYR A 67 3.48 11.09 3.58
N LEU A 68 3.98 11.09 2.35
CA LEU A 68 5.38 10.82 2.01
C LEU A 68 5.83 11.88 1.01
N ASP A 69 6.88 12.64 1.35
CA ASP A 69 7.36 13.80 0.56
C ASP A 69 6.21 14.78 0.21
N ASP A 70 5.39 15.13 1.20
CA ASP A 70 4.18 15.98 1.07
C ASP A 70 3.11 15.45 0.10
N LYS A 71 3.25 14.21 -0.37
CA LYS A 71 2.27 13.56 -1.24
C LYS A 71 1.41 12.59 -0.43
N PRO A 72 0.08 12.66 -0.55
CA PRO A 72 -0.81 11.70 0.09
C PRO A 72 -0.70 10.34 -0.58
N VAL A 73 -0.76 9.31 0.25
CA VAL A 73 -0.62 7.90 -0.10
C VAL A 73 -1.74 7.12 0.54
N CYS A 74 -2.38 6.25 -0.24
CA CYS A 74 -3.44 5.32 0.17
C CYS A 74 -2.90 4.10 0.93
N CYS A 75 -2.15 4.37 2.01
CA CYS A 75 -1.71 3.37 2.97
C CYS A 75 -1.25 4.03 4.27
N SER A 76 -1.30 3.27 5.36
CA SER A 76 -0.66 3.59 6.63
C SER A 76 0.86 3.42 6.51
N LEU A 77 1.62 4.50 6.63
CA LEU A 77 3.08 4.49 6.56
C LEU A 77 3.68 4.84 7.92
N GLY A 78 4.75 4.13 8.28
CA GLY A 78 5.66 4.60 9.31
C GLY A 78 6.40 5.88 8.86
N GLN A 79 6.94 6.62 9.82
CA GLN A 79 7.69 7.85 9.53
C GLN A 79 8.85 7.57 8.54
N GLY A 80 8.84 8.26 7.40
CA GLY A 80 9.86 8.13 6.35
C GLY A 80 9.84 6.80 5.58
N GLN A 81 8.81 5.97 5.76
CA GLN A 81 8.70 4.69 5.06
C GLN A 81 8.37 4.89 3.57
N ARG A 82 9.39 4.81 2.71
CA ARG A 82 9.24 4.91 1.26
C ARG A 82 8.90 3.60 0.57
N TYR A 83 9.45 2.51 1.09
CA TYR A 83 9.34 1.19 0.48
C TYR A 83 8.46 0.29 1.36
N VAL A 84 7.55 -0.42 0.72
CA VAL A 84 6.69 -1.43 1.36
C VAL A 84 6.83 -2.74 0.63
N TYR A 85 6.54 -3.83 1.34
CA TYR A 85 6.55 -5.15 0.73
C TYR A 85 5.35 -5.32 -0.17
N TYR A 86 5.55 -6.00 -1.29
CA TYR A 86 4.48 -6.32 -2.22
C TYR A 86 4.51 -7.79 -2.65
N LYS A 87 3.34 -8.28 -3.06
CA LYS A 87 3.20 -9.44 -3.91
C LYS A 87 2.26 -9.07 -5.05
N GLU A 88 2.43 -9.73 -6.19
CA GLU A 88 1.69 -9.43 -7.40
C GLU A 88 1.18 -10.75 -7.99
N ASP A 89 -0.12 -10.82 -8.25
CA ASP A 89 -0.74 -11.91 -9.02
C ASP A 89 -1.18 -11.38 -10.40
N GLU A 90 -1.96 -12.10 -11.20
CA GLU A 90 -2.37 -11.61 -12.53
C GLU A 90 -3.21 -10.32 -12.51
N GLN A 91 -3.99 -10.10 -11.46
CA GLN A 91 -5.04 -9.08 -11.40
C GLN A 91 -4.73 -7.95 -10.40
N PHE A 92 -3.98 -8.24 -9.35
CA PHE A 92 -3.79 -7.36 -8.21
C PHE A 92 -2.31 -7.21 -7.81
N ILE A 93 -2.02 -6.08 -7.18
CA ILE A 93 -0.83 -5.86 -6.37
C ILE A 93 -1.30 -5.76 -4.92
N THR A 94 -0.86 -6.68 -4.07
CA THR A 94 -1.11 -6.64 -2.63
C THR A 94 0.12 -6.03 -1.97
N LEU A 95 -0.07 -5.02 -1.11
CA LEU A 95 1.00 -4.32 -0.40
C LEU A 95 0.79 -4.42 1.12
N LEU A 96 1.88 -4.64 1.84
CA LEU A 96 1.92 -4.65 3.30
C LEU A 96 2.55 -3.35 3.80
N CYS A 97 1.70 -2.46 4.29
CA CYS A 97 2.07 -1.16 4.78
C CYS A 97 2.13 -1.11 6.30
N GLY A 98 2.70 -0.01 6.80
CA GLY A 98 2.81 0.28 8.22
C GLY A 98 3.95 -0.47 8.89
N ARG A 99 3.99 -0.35 10.21
CA ARG A 99 4.96 -1.03 11.07
C ARG A 99 4.23 -1.76 12.17
N TRP A 100 4.67 -2.98 12.48
CA TRP A 100 4.16 -3.73 13.61
C TRP A 100 4.09 -2.88 14.90
N PRO A 101 2.99 -2.94 15.69
CA PRO A 101 1.80 -3.79 15.54
C PRO A 101 0.70 -3.20 14.65
N ARG A 102 0.91 -2.04 14.03
CA ARG A 102 -0.07 -1.36 13.19
C ARG A 102 0.29 -1.53 11.72
N THR A 103 0.03 -2.73 11.21
CA THR A 103 0.16 -3.06 9.78
C THR A 103 -1.17 -2.92 9.06
N GLU A 104 -1.12 -2.59 7.78
CA GLU A 104 -2.29 -2.53 6.90
C GLU A 104 -1.98 -3.30 5.63
N VAL A 105 -2.90 -4.18 5.19
CA VAL A 105 -2.78 -4.89 3.92
C VAL A 105 -3.74 -4.25 2.92
N VAL A 106 -3.20 -3.70 1.85
CA VAL A 106 -4.00 -3.09 0.78
C VAL A 106 -3.83 -3.84 -0.53
N ASN A 107 -4.89 -3.86 -1.32
CA ASN A 107 -4.94 -4.47 -2.64
C ASN A 107 -5.27 -3.40 -3.67
N VAL A 108 -4.48 -3.37 -4.74
CA VAL A 108 -4.66 -2.46 -5.87
C VAL A 108 -4.91 -3.26 -7.13
N SER A 109 -5.99 -2.97 -7.85
CA SER A 109 -6.22 -3.58 -9.15
C SER A 109 -5.22 -3.05 -10.18
N LYS A 110 -4.54 -3.94 -10.90
CA LYS A 110 -3.63 -3.55 -12.00
C LYS A 110 -4.33 -2.80 -13.12
N LYS A 111 -5.62 -3.09 -13.34
CA LYS A 111 -6.45 -2.33 -14.30
C LYS A 111 -6.59 -0.87 -13.86
N GLY A 112 -6.74 -0.62 -12.56
CA GLY A 112 -6.78 0.73 -11.99
C GLY A 112 -5.46 1.49 -12.15
N ILE A 113 -4.32 0.83 -11.90
CA ILE A 113 -2.99 1.45 -12.07
C ILE A 113 -2.75 1.85 -13.53
N ARG A 114 -3.03 0.95 -14.48
CA ARG A 114 -2.88 1.24 -15.92
C ARG A 114 -3.82 2.36 -16.38
N ALA A 115 -5.07 2.38 -15.90
CA ALA A 115 -6.04 3.43 -16.23
C ALA A 115 -5.58 4.81 -15.73
N VAL A 116 -5.00 4.89 -14.52
CA VAL A 116 -4.46 6.13 -13.93
C VAL A 116 -3.21 6.60 -14.67
N GLN A 117 -2.33 5.67 -15.08
CA GLN A 117 -1.16 5.99 -15.91
C GLN A 117 -1.58 6.48 -17.30
N SER A 118 -2.54 5.84 -17.97
CA SER A 118 -3.04 6.27 -19.28
C SER A 118 -3.75 7.62 -19.23
N TYR A 119 -4.50 7.91 -18.16
CA TYR A 119 -5.15 9.21 -17.98
C TYR A 119 -4.13 10.34 -17.80
N ARG A 120 -3.04 10.11 -17.05
CA ARG A 120 -1.96 11.10 -16.88
C ARG A 120 -1.19 11.37 -18.17
N SER A 121 -1.00 10.36 -19.02
CA SER A 121 -0.41 10.57 -20.36
C SER A 121 -1.33 11.38 -21.28
N ALA A 122 -2.65 11.21 -21.17
CA ALA A 122 -3.62 11.91 -21.99
C ALA A 122 -3.92 13.34 -21.52
N ALA A 123 -3.89 13.61 -20.21
CA ALA A 123 -4.17 14.92 -19.62
C ALA A 123 -2.96 15.88 -19.61
N GLY A 124 -1.79 15.41 -20.07
CA GLY A 124 -0.56 16.21 -20.21
C GLY A 124 -0.14 16.47 -21.66
N SER A 125 -1.04 16.24 -22.63
CA SER A 125 -0.83 16.54 -24.06
C SER A 125 -1.65 17.75 -24.49
#